data_AF-A0A6V7Q406-F1
#
_entry.id   AF-A0A6V7Q406-F1
#
_cell.length_a   1.000
_cell.length_b   1.000
_cell.length_c   1.000
_cell.angle_alpha   90.00
_cell.angle_beta   90.00
_cell.angle_gamma   90.00
#
_symmetry.space_group_name_H-M   'P 1'
#
loop_
_entity.id
_entity.type
_entity.pdbx_description
1 polymer ?
#
loop_
_entity_poly.entity_id
_entity_poly.type
_entity_poly.pdbx_seq_one_letter_code
_entity_poly.pdbx_strand_id
1 'polypeptide(L)'
;MKEEEVRVLVIIREYNPKTDCDAALAVDRMCEVGPSGEMSLFTDLLGDPVARIRHSPAYLMLVAETGGPVRQIVGLIRGCVKTVTCGKKKKKKEENSAAGTDTDADAAMAPVYTKLGYLLGLRVSPSHRW
;
A
#
# COMPACT_ATOMS: atom_id res chain seq x y z
N MET A 1 3.19 14.07 43.47
CA MET A 1 2.46 14.47 42.25
C MET A 1 2.43 13.24 41.37
N LYS A 2 1.25 12.70 41.05
CA LYS A 2 1.15 11.50 40.22
C LYS A 2 1.36 11.93 38.77
N GLU A 3 2.39 11.39 38.11
CA GLU A 3 2.49 11.43 36.66
C GLU A 3 1.28 10.67 36.12
N GLU A 4 0.29 11.44 35.66
CA GLU A 4 -0.82 10.88 34.91
C GLU A 4 -0.25 10.48 33.55
N GLU A 5 -0.08 9.18 33.35
CA GLU A 5 0.32 8.58 32.09
C GLU A 5 -0.71 9.01 31.03
N VAL A 6 -0.41 10.08 30.29
CA VAL A 6 -1.25 10.59 29.22
C VAL A 6 -1.25 9.53 28.13
N ARG A 7 -2.24 8.64 28.17
CA ARG A 7 -2.50 7.70 27.09
C ARG A 7 -2.91 8.52 25.89
N VAL A 8 -1.98 8.71 24.95
CA VAL A 8 -2.26 9.33 23.68
C VAL A 8 -3.25 8.42 22.95
N LEU A 9 -4.52 8.81 22.95
CA LEU A 9 -5.53 8.13 22.16
C LEU A 9 -5.17 8.33 20.68
N VAL A 10 -5.17 7.26 19.90
CA VAL A 10 -4.98 7.35 18.45
C VAL A 10 -6.26 6.85 17.79
N ILE A 11 -6.81 7.68 16.90
CA ILE A 11 -8.03 7.38 16.15
C ILE A 11 -7.62 7.07 14.72
N ILE A 12 -8.04 5.91 14.22
CA ILE A 12 -7.86 5.53 12.81
C ILE A 12 -9.14 5.86 12.06
N ARG A 13 -9.02 6.59 10.95
CA ARG A 13 -10.16 6.93 10.09
C ARG A 13 -9.76 7.00 8.62
N GLU A 14 -10.76 7.05 7.75
CA GLU A 14 -10.52 7.31 6.33
C GLU A 14 -9.94 8.71 6.10
N TYR A 15 -9.05 8.79 5.13
CA TYR A 15 -8.49 10.03 4.63
C TYR A 15 -9.56 10.88 3.95
N ASN A 16 -9.67 12.14 4.34
CA ASN A 16 -10.53 13.14 3.72
C ASN A 16 -9.67 14.08 2.83
N PRO A 17 -9.80 14.02 1.49
CA PRO A 17 -9.00 14.83 0.57
C PRO A 17 -9.11 16.34 0.78
N LYS A 18 -10.23 16.82 1.35
CA LYS A 18 -10.48 18.25 1.54
C LYS A 18 -9.75 18.82 2.75
N THR A 19 -9.52 18.00 3.79
CA THR A 19 -9.02 18.48 5.09
C THR A 19 -7.65 17.93 5.43
N ASP A 20 -7.29 16.76 4.91
CA ASP A 20 -6.13 16.01 5.39
C ASP A 20 -4.91 16.14 4.48
N CYS A 21 -5.05 16.72 3.30
CA CYS A 21 -4.00 16.74 2.27
C CYS A 21 -2.67 17.30 2.81
N ASP A 22 -2.70 18.50 3.38
CA ASP A 22 -1.49 19.17 3.87
C ASP A 22 -0.83 18.40 5.02
N ALA A 23 -1.63 17.84 5.93
CA ALA A 23 -1.15 17.08 7.06
C ALA A 23 -0.57 15.71 6.64
N ALA A 24 -1.20 15.04 5.67
CA ALA A 24 -0.68 13.81 5.08
C ALA A 24 0.66 14.05 4.37
N LEU A 25 0.75 15.12 3.56
CA LEU A 25 2.00 15.52 2.91
C LEU A 25 3.08 15.90 3.92
N ALA A 26 2.72 16.54 5.04
CA ALA A 26 3.66 16.84 6.12
C ALA A 26 4.22 15.57 6.76
N VAL A 27 3.38 14.56 7.03
CA VAL A 27 3.84 13.26 7.55
C VAL A 27 4.75 12.54 6.55
N ASP A 28 4.40 12.54 5.26
CA ASP A 28 5.27 11.95 4.22
C ASP A 28 6.64 12.64 4.21
N ARG A 29 6.71 13.98 4.25
CA ARG A 29 7.97 14.75 4.35
C ARG A 29 8.77 14.43 5.60
N MET A 30 8.12 14.37 6.76
CA MET A 30 8.78 14.02 8.03
C MET A 30 9.34 12.60 8.04
N CYS A 31 8.77 11.71 7.23
CA CYS A 31 9.19 10.32 7.12
C CYS A 31 10.16 10.06 5.97
N GLU A 32 10.54 11.10 5.22
CA GLU A 32 11.47 10.98 4.11
C GLU A 32 12.85 10.54 4.61
N VAL A 33 13.45 9.59 3.90
CA VAL A 33 14.78 9.07 4.18
C VAL A 33 15.53 8.99 2.85
N GLY A 34 16.80 9.38 2.84
CA GLY A 34 17.61 9.49 1.64
C GLY A 34 17.88 10.95 1.22
N PRO A 35 18.64 11.17 0.14
CA PRO A 35 19.01 12.50 -0.30
C PRO A 35 17.77 13.32 -0.68
N SER A 36 17.59 14.47 -0.05
CA SER A 36 16.53 15.41 -0.38
C SER A 36 16.81 16.02 -1.77
N GLY A 37 16.03 15.63 -2.78
CA GLY A 37 16.24 16.02 -4.18
C GLY A 37 15.24 15.39 -5.15
N GLU A 38 15.63 15.22 -6.42
CA GLU A 38 14.74 14.76 -7.52
C GLU A 38 14.11 13.37 -7.29
N MET A 39 14.74 12.52 -6.48
CA MET A 39 14.30 11.15 -6.16
C MET A 39 13.60 11.05 -4.79
N SER A 40 12.93 12.12 -4.38
CA SER A 40 12.16 12.19 -3.13
C SER A 40 10.88 11.35 -3.19
N LEU A 41 10.45 10.81 -2.04
CA LEU A 41 9.11 10.22 -1.91
C LEU A 41 7.99 11.27 -2.13
N PHE A 42 8.30 12.54 -1.90
CA PHE A 42 7.38 13.65 -2.09
C PHE A 42 7.18 13.97 -3.59
N THR A 43 8.23 13.83 -4.42
CA THR A 43 8.13 14.07 -5.88
C THR A 43 7.26 13.00 -6.56
N ASP A 44 7.33 11.75 -6.09
CA ASP A 44 6.52 10.63 -6.60
C ASP A 44 5.00 10.77 -6.34
N LEU A 45 4.60 11.62 -5.39
CA LEU A 45 3.19 11.89 -5.11
C LEU A 45 2.65 13.12 -5.86
N LEU A 46 3.52 13.95 -6.45
CA LEU A 46 3.15 15.21 -7.12
C LEU A 46 2.13 16.08 -6.33
N GLY A 47 2.22 16.04 -4.99
CA GLY A 47 1.30 16.77 -4.12
C GLY A 47 -0.08 16.12 -3.92
N ASP A 48 -0.34 14.93 -4.47
CA ASP A 48 -1.54 14.13 -4.21
C ASP A 48 -1.19 12.85 -3.42
N PRO A 49 -1.53 12.77 -2.11
CA PRO A 49 -1.26 11.61 -1.27
C PRO A 49 -1.84 10.27 -1.78
N VAL A 50 -2.87 10.30 -2.65
CA VAL A 50 -3.52 9.11 -3.20
C VAL A 50 -3.19 8.84 -4.66
N ALA A 51 -2.32 9.64 -5.30
CA ALA A 51 -2.03 9.58 -6.74
C ALA A 51 -1.77 8.17 -7.27
N ARG A 52 -1.01 7.36 -6.52
CA ARG A 52 -0.61 6.01 -6.95
C ARG A 52 -1.66 4.93 -6.69
N ILE A 53 -2.50 5.11 -5.67
CA ILE A 53 -3.50 4.09 -5.29
C ILE A 53 -4.82 4.28 -6.03
N ARG A 54 -5.18 5.52 -6.38
CA ARG A 54 -6.47 5.87 -7.00
C ARG A 54 -6.68 5.27 -8.39
N HIS A 55 -5.62 4.77 -9.04
CA HIS A 55 -5.72 4.09 -10.34
C HIS A 55 -6.29 2.67 -10.24
N SER A 56 -6.40 2.11 -9.03
CA SER A 56 -7.09 0.84 -8.80
C SER A 56 -8.53 1.11 -8.36
N PRO A 57 -9.55 0.43 -8.91
CA PRO A 57 -10.96 0.73 -8.60
C PRO A 57 -11.33 0.46 -7.13
N ALA A 58 -10.56 -0.38 -6.43
CA ALA A 58 -10.69 -0.60 -4.99
C ALA A 58 -9.41 -0.12 -4.30
N TYR A 59 -9.41 1.12 -3.81
CA TYR A 59 -8.31 1.70 -3.05
C TYR A 59 -8.83 2.30 -1.74
N LEU A 60 -7.93 2.37 -0.75
CA LEU A 60 -8.22 2.95 0.55
C LEU A 60 -6.96 3.63 1.10
N MET A 61 -7.15 4.80 1.70
CA MET A 61 -6.14 5.46 2.50
C MET A 61 -6.72 5.72 3.88
N LEU A 62 -6.00 5.28 4.92
CA LEU A 62 -6.36 5.53 6.30
C LEU A 62 -5.31 6.45 6.93
N VAL A 63 -5.75 7.30 7.85
CA VAL A 63 -4.92 8.18 8.66
C VAL A 63 -5.07 7.83 10.12
N ALA A 64 -3.97 7.98 10.85
CA ALA A 64 -3.93 7.92 12.30
C ALA A 64 -3.86 9.37 12.83
N GLU A 65 -4.85 9.79 13.60
CA GLU A 65 -4.87 11.11 14.24
C GLU A 65 -4.86 11.02 15.77
N THR A 66 -4.23 11.98 16.42
CA THR A 66 -4.22 12.09 17.89
C THR A 66 -5.60 12.49 18.42
N GLY A 67 -6.10 11.72 19.39
CA GLY A 67 -7.31 11.98 20.15
C GLY A 67 -7.00 12.96 21.28
N GLY A 68 -7.13 14.26 20.97
CA GLY A 68 -6.98 15.35 21.92
C GLY A 68 -7.64 16.63 21.41
N PRO A 69 -7.53 17.75 22.14
CA PRO A 69 -8.07 19.04 21.73
C PRO A 69 -7.54 19.49 20.37
N VAL A 70 -6.28 19.12 20.06
CA VAL A 70 -5.64 19.32 18.77
C VAL A 70 -5.49 17.97 18.10
N ARG A 71 -6.19 17.79 16.98
CA ARG A 71 -6.07 16.59 16.14
C ARG A 71 -4.91 16.79 15.19
N GLN A 72 -3.92 15.91 15.30
CA GLN A 72 -2.77 15.88 14.42
C GLN A 72 -2.70 14.51 13.73
N ILE A 73 -2.57 14.51 12.40
CA ILE A 73 -2.27 13.28 11.67
C ILE A 73 -0.82 12.90 11.95
N VAL A 74 -0.61 11.71 12.48
CA VAL A 74 0.70 11.18 12.89
C VAL A 74 1.08 9.92 12.13
N GLY A 75 0.18 9.38 11.31
CA GLY A 75 0.48 8.22 10.49
C GLY A 75 -0.52 8.06 9.36
N LEU A 76 -0.10 7.32 8.33
CA LEU A 76 -0.90 7.05 7.15
C LEU A 76 -0.56 5.69 6.56
N ILE A 77 -1.56 5.00 6.04
CA ILE A 77 -1.42 3.77 5.27
C ILE A 77 -2.24 3.88 3.99
N ARG A 78 -1.61 3.50 2.88
CA ARG A 78 -2.16 3.58 1.53
C ARG A 78 -2.14 2.20 0.90
N GLY A 79 -3.28 1.73 0.41
CA GLY A 79 -3.36 0.45 -0.25
C GLY A 79 -4.48 0.35 -1.28
N CYS A 80 -4.41 -0.70 -2.09
CA CYS A 80 -5.46 -1.07 -3.02
C CYS A 80 -5.56 -2.59 -3.17
N VAL A 81 -6.66 -3.07 -3.76
CA VAL A 81 -6.81 -4.46 -4.18
C VAL A 81 -6.46 -4.58 -5.65
N LYS A 82 -5.50 -5.45 -5.97
CA LYS A 82 -5.10 -5.77 -7.35
C LYS A 82 -5.47 -7.20 -7.70
N THR A 83 -5.97 -7.39 -8.91
CA THR A 83 -6.15 -8.73 -9.49
C THR A 83 -4.86 -9.13 -10.18
N VAL A 84 -4.29 -10.27 -9.80
CA VAL A 84 -3.07 -10.82 -10.41
C VAL A 84 -3.35 -12.19 -11.02
N THR A 85 -2.55 -12.58 -12.00
CA THR A 85 -2.57 -13.92 -12.61
C THR A 85 -1.58 -14.84 -11.89
N CYS A 86 -2.06 -15.96 -11.38
CA CYS A 86 -1.23 -17.04 -10.87
C CYS A 86 -0.91 -18.03 -12.00
N GLY A 87 0.31 -18.01 -12.52
CA GLY A 87 0.78 -19.02 -13.46
C GLY A 87 1.02 -20.37 -12.76
N LYS A 88 0.49 -21.47 -13.29
CA LYS A 88 0.92 -22.83 -12.91
C LYS A 88 2.22 -23.17 -13.65
N LYS A 89 3.29 -23.56 -12.93
CA LYS A 89 4.51 -24.11 -13.56
C LYS A 89 4.11 -25.37 -14.36
N LYS A 90 4.34 -25.37 -15.67
CA LYS A 90 4.29 -26.60 -16.47
C LYS A 90 5.35 -27.55 -15.89
N LYS A 91 4.94 -28.73 -15.40
CA LYS A 91 5.91 -29.79 -15.08
C LYS A 91 6.62 -30.13 -16.39
N LYS A 92 7.95 -29.96 -16.46
CA LYS A 92 8.72 -30.48 -17.58
C LYS A 92 8.44 -31.99 -17.65
N LYS A 93 7.83 -32.43 -18.74
CA LYS A 93 7.71 -33.86 -19.05
C LYS A 93 9.15 -34.32 -19.32
N GLU A 94 9.70 -35.19 -18.48
CA GLU A 94 10.97 -35.87 -18.77
C GLU A 94 10.82 -36.55 -20.14
N GLU A 95 11.69 -36.17 -21.07
CA GLU A 95 11.76 -36.75 -22.41
C GLU A 95 12.39 -38.14 -22.30
N ASN A 96 11.54 -39.17 -22.34
CA ASN A 96 11.89 -40.49 -22.83
C ASN A 96 10.60 -41.22 -23.24
N SER A 97 10.26 -41.13 -24.52
CA SER A 97 9.77 -42.25 -25.35
C SER A 97 9.02 -41.74 -26.58
N ALA A 98 9.27 -42.44 -27.67
CA ALA A 98 8.96 -42.11 -29.05
C ALA A 98 7.47 -42.10 -29.44
N ALA A 99 7.24 -41.44 -30.57
CA ALA A 99 6.15 -41.62 -31.53
C ALA A 99 4.71 -41.28 -31.08
N GLY A 100 4.25 -40.12 -31.57
CA GLY A 100 2.99 -39.98 -32.27
C GLY A 100 1.69 -40.25 -31.50
N THR A 101 1.08 -39.19 -30.99
CA THR A 101 -0.38 -39.00 -31.07
C THR A 101 -0.69 -37.53 -30.87
N ASP A 102 -1.15 -36.89 -31.94
CA ASP A 102 -1.83 -35.60 -31.90
C ASP A 102 -3.16 -35.80 -31.16
N THR A 103 -3.13 -35.64 -29.84
CA THR A 103 -4.34 -35.35 -29.07
C THR A 103 -4.32 -33.89 -28.71
N ASP A 104 -5.10 -33.14 -29.49
CA ASP A 104 -5.60 -31.80 -29.19
C ASP A 104 -6.26 -31.78 -27.81
N ALA A 105 -5.45 -31.57 -26.79
CA ALA A 105 -5.88 -31.12 -25.49
C ALA A 105 -4.75 -30.28 -24.89
N ASP A 106 -4.21 -29.34 -25.68
CA ASP A 106 -3.67 -28.11 -25.11
C ASP A 106 -4.87 -27.34 -24.57
N ALA A 107 -5.42 -27.85 -23.46
CA ALA A 107 -6.40 -27.14 -22.66
C ALA A 107 -5.67 -25.90 -22.20
N ALA A 108 -5.82 -24.82 -22.98
CA ALA A 108 -5.40 -23.48 -22.66
C ALA A 108 -6.03 -23.14 -21.31
N MET A 109 -5.35 -23.52 -20.24
CA MET A 109 -5.86 -23.39 -18.88
C MET A 109 -6.01 -21.90 -18.68
N ALA A 110 -7.27 -21.44 -18.60
CA ALA A 110 -7.58 -20.05 -18.36
C ALA A 110 -6.75 -19.55 -17.17
N PRO A 111 -6.12 -18.38 -17.27
CA PRO A 111 -5.29 -17.87 -16.20
C PRO A 111 -6.11 -17.80 -14.91
N VAL A 112 -5.55 -18.37 -13.83
CA VAL A 112 -6.17 -18.28 -12.51
C VAL A 112 -5.92 -16.87 -12.00
N TYR A 113 -6.99 -16.10 -11.80
CA TYR A 113 -6.90 -14.78 -11.20
C TYR A 113 -7.10 -14.86 -9.68
N THR A 114 -6.30 -14.11 -8.93
CA THR A 114 -6.53 -13.92 -7.50
C THR A 114 -6.44 -12.44 -7.13
N LYS A 115 -7.15 -12.05 -6.07
CA LYS A 115 -7.10 -10.69 -5.53
C LYS A 115 -6.05 -10.61 -4.42
N LEU A 116 -5.21 -9.58 -4.46
CA LEU A 116 -4.20 -9.31 -3.43
C LEU A 116 -4.38 -7.90 -2.88
N GLY A 117 -4.21 -7.75 -1.57
CA GLY A 117 -4.00 -6.45 -0.95
C GLY A 117 -2.59 -5.96 -1.26
N TYR A 118 -2.49 -4.77 -1.84
CA TYR A 118 -1.23 -4.15 -2.22
C TYR A 118 -1.06 -2.85 -1.42
N LEU A 119 -0.10 -2.83 -0.50
CA LEU A 119 0.24 -1.66 0.30
C LEU A 119 1.32 -0.86 -0.43
N LEU A 120 1.02 0.39 -0.81
CA LEU A 120 1.97 1.27 -1.50
C LEU A 120 2.78 2.13 -0.54
N GLY A 121 2.30 2.33 0.69
CA GLY A 121 3.06 3.09 1.67
C GLY A 121 2.43 3.06 3.05
N LEU A 122 3.28 2.84 4.04
CA LEU A 122 3.01 3.02 5.46
C LEU A 122 4.00 4.05 5.99
N ARG A 123 3.49 5.09 6.65
CA ARG A 123 4.30 6.13 7.28
C ARG A 123 3.77 6.41 8.68
N VAL A 124 4.70 6.63 9.60
CA VAL A 124 4.43 7.02 10.98
C VAL A 124 5.42 8.11 11.33
N SER A 125 4.95 9.22 11.88
CA SER A 125 5.77 10.31 12.38
C SER A 125 6.88 9.75 13.26
N PRO A 126 8.15 10.18 13.10
CA PRO A 126 9.26 9.70 13.93
C PRO A 126 9.00 9.80 15.44
N SER A 127 8.31 10.85 15.89
CA SER A 127 7.94 11.04 17.31
C SER A 127 6.94 10.03 17.86
N HIS A 128 6.38 9.19 17.00
CA HIS A 128 5.38 8.17 17.33
C HIS A 128 5.86 6.75 16.94
N ARG A 129 7.15 6.59 16.64
CA ARG A 129 7.81 5.29 16.48
C ARG A 129 8.42 4.93 17.83
N TRP A 130 8.03 3.79 18.39
CA TRP A 130 8.53 3.27 19.65
C TRP A 130 9.66 2.28 19.42
#